data_AF-A0A939KUT4-F1
#
_entry.id   AF-A0A939KUT4-F1
#
_cell.length_a   1.000
_cell.length_b   1.000
_cell.length_c   1.000
_cell.angle_alpha   90.00
_cell.angle_beta   90.00
_cell.angle_gamma   90.00
#
_symmetry.space_group_name_H-M   'P 1'
#
loop_
_entity.id
_entity.type
_entity.pdbx_description
1 polymer ?
#
loop_
_entity_poly.entity_id
_entity_poly.type
_entity_poly.pdbx_seq_one_letter_code
_entity_poly.pdbx_strand_id
1 'polypeptide(L)' 'MVDTFQGRLYGVFNVAFSPDGKYLASVGLYGTVKLWNLNLEDLLLRACKDVRGYLKNRPEDDPNKHLCDDIDTENQ' A
#
# COMPACT_ATOMS: atom_id res chain seq x y z
N MET A 1 -15.66 -0.76 32.23
CA MET A 1 -14.67 0.24 31.79
C MET A 1 -14.28 -0.15 30.37
N VAL A 2 -14.82 0.56 29.36
CA VAL A 2 -14.47 0.33 27.95
C VAL A 2 -14.09 1.70 27.41
N ASP A 3 -12.79 1.86 27.16
CA ASP A 3 -12.25 3.05 26.51
C ASP A 3 -12.68 3.00 25.04
N THR A 4 -13.64 3.84 24.66
CA THR A 4 -14.06 3.96 23.27
C THR A 4 -13.05 4.86 22.58
N PHE A 5 -12.10 4.26 21.87
CA PHE A 5 -11.17 5.01 21.03
C PHE A 5 -11.95 5.61 19.85
N GLN A 6 -12.42 6.85 20.01
CA GLN A 6 -13.01 7.64 18.93
C GLN A 6 -11.91 8.06 17.95
N GLY A 7 -11.51 7.14 17.07
CA GLY A 7 -10.80 7.49 15.86
C GLY A 7 -11.74 8.32 14.98
N ARG A 8 -11.60 9.64 15.01
CA ARG A 8 -12.40 10.57 14.21
C ARG A 8 -12.17 10.27 12.72
N LEU A 9 -13.09 9.57 12.08
CA LEU A 9 -13.02 9.26 10.64
C LEU A 9 -13.40 10.52 9.86
N TYR A 10 -12.41 11.32 9.50
CA TYR A 10 -12.61 12.45 8.61
C TYR A 10 -12.55 11.99 7.15
N GLY A 11 -13.52 12.43 6.34
CA GLY A 11 -13.60 12.08 4.92
C GLY A 11 -12.54 12.79 4.06
N VAL A 12 -12.12 12.12 2.99
CA VAL A 12 -11.34 12.71 1.89
C VAL A 12 -12.31 13.44 0.96
N PHE A 13 -12.07 14.72 0.70
CA PHE A 13 -12.94 15.55 -0.15
C PHE A 13 -12.53 15.58 -1.61
N ASN A 14 -11.24 15.46 -1.89
CA ASN A 14 -10.73 15.51 -3.25
C ASN A 14 -9.46 14.67 -3.40
N VAL A 15 -9.24 14.19 -4.61
CA VAL A 15 -8.06 13.43 -5.02
C VAL A 15 -7.60 13.92 -6.40
N ALA A 16 -6.30 14.08 -6.57
CA ALA A 16 -5.71 14.48 -7.85
C ALA A 16 -4.43 13.68 -8.12
N PHE A 17 -4.29 13.18 -9.34
CA PHE A 17 -3.06 12.55 -9.80
C PHE A 17 -2.11 13.59 -10.36
N SER A 18 -0.81 13.40 -10.16
CA SER A 18 0.18 14.15 -10.91
C SER A 18 0.11 13.79 -12.40
N PRO A 19 0.40 14.71 -13.34
CA PRO A 19 0.36 14.41 -14.77
C PRO A 19 1.30 13.28 -15.20
N ASP A 20 2.37 13.05 -14.43
CA ASP A 20 3.33 11.95 -14.64
C ASP A 20 2.92 10.64 -13.95
N GLY A 21 1.79 10.61 -13.23
CA GLY A 21 1.25 9.45 -12.53
C GLY A 21 2.02 9.00 -11.28
N LYS A 22 3.11 9.69 -10.91
CA LYS A 22 3.98 9.29 -9.79
C LYS A 22 3.42 9.63 -8.43
N TYR A 23 2.44 10.52 -8.35
CA TYR A 23 1.90 11.00 -7.09
C TYR A 23 0.38 11.07 -7.10
N LEU A 24 -0.21 10.79 -5.94
CA LEU A 24 -1.60 11.06 -5.62
C LEU A 24 -1.64 12.07 -4.49
N ALA A 25 -2.31 13.20 -4.71
CA ALA A 25 -2.66 14.13 -3.66
C ALA A 25 -4.09 13.81 -3.18
N SER A 26 -4.28 13.78 -1.87
CA SER A 26 -5.59 13.65 -1.24
C SER A 26 -5.77 14.76 -0.22
N VAL A 27 -6.97 15.35 -0.16
CA VAL A 27 -7.26 16.43 0.79
C VAL A 27 -8.41 16.04 1.71
N GLY A 28 -8.22 16.21 3.02
CA GLY A 28 -9.19 15.87 4.05
C GLY A 28 -9.92 17.07 4.63
N LEU A 29 -10.94 16.79 5.47
CA LEU A 29 -11.54 17.82 6.33
C LEU A 29 -10.41 18.47 7.14
N TYR A 30 -10.42 19.79 7.27
CA TYR A 30 -9.37 20.60 7.92
C TYR A 30 -8.10 20.87 7.11
N GLY A 31 -8.13 20.69 5.78
CA GLY A 31 -7.06 21.16 4.91
C GLY A 31 -5.77 20.34 5.02
N THR A 32 -5.83 19.15 5.64
CA THR A 32 -4.72 18.20 5.58
C THR A 32 -4.60 17.69 4.15
N VAL A 33 -3.43 17.95 3.55
CA VAL A 33 -3.04 17.37 2.26
C VAL A 33 -2.09 16.22 2.53
N LYS A 34 -2.41 15.04 2.03
CA LYS A 34 -1.51 13.88 2.02
C LYS A 34 -1.07 13.57 0.61
N LEU A 35 0.25 13.54 0.41
CA LEU A 35 0.88 13.13 -0.84
C LEU A 35 1.31 11.67 -0.73
N TRP A 36 0.93 10.88 -1.70
CA TRP A 36 1.27 9.47 -1.81
C TRP A 36 2.21 9.29 -3.00
N ASN A 37 3.35 8.64 -2.78
CA ASN A 37 4.23 8.20 -3.85
C ASN A 37 3.71 6.88 -4.43
N LEU A 38 3.40 6.89 -5.73
CA LEU A 38 2.88 5.77 -6.50
C LEU A 38 3.96 5.07 -7.33
N ASN A 39 5.24 5.21 -6.97
CA ASN A 39 6.31 4.43 -7.56
C ASN A 39 5.96 2.93 -7.49
N LEU A 40 5.78 2.33 -8.66
CA LEU A 40 5.33 0.95 -8.81
C LEU A 40 6.33 -0.03 -8.19
N GLU A 41 7.63 0.23 -8.31
CA GLU A 41 8.68 -0.62 -7.73
C GLU A 41 8.56 -0.64 -6.20
N ASP A 42 8.46 0.53 -5.57
CA ASP A 42 8.29 0.65 -4.12
C ASP A 42 6.99 -0.01 -3.63
N LEU A 43 5.94 0.03 -4.44
CA LEU A 43 4.65 -0.60 -4.13
C LEU A 43 4.75 -2.12 -4.23
N LEU A 44 5.40 -2.65 -5.27
CA LEU A 44 5.62 -4.09 -5.45
C LEU A 44 6.49 -4.65 -4.31
N LEU A 45 7.55 -3.96 -3.92
CA LEU A 45 8.41 -4.34 -2.78
C LEU A 45 7.60 -4.43 -1.48
N ARG A 46 6.78 -3.41 -1.18
CA ARG A 46 5.93 -3.39 0.03
C ARG A 46 4.87 -4.49 0.00
N ALA A 47 4.16 -4.63 -1.11
CA ALA A 47 3.14 -5.64 -1.27
C ALA A 47 3.73 -7.05 -1.10
N CYS A 48 4.84 -7.34 -1.79
CA CYS A 48 5.50 -8.63 -1.70
C CYS A 48 6.06 -8.91 -0.31
N LYS A 49 6.61 -7.90 0.38
CA LYS A 49 7.03 -8.03 1.79
C LYS A 49 5.87 -8.48 2.69
N ASP A 50 4.69 -7.89 2.53
CA ASP A 50 3.52 -8.20 3.36
C ASP A 50 2.92 -9.57 3.05
N VAL A 51 2.86 -9.96 1.76
CA VAL A 51 2.21 -11.23 1.36
C VAL A 51 3.14 -12.43 1.29
N ARG A 52 4.47 -12.28 1.38
CA ARG A 52 5.43 -13.39 1.19
C ARG A 52 5.15 -14.58 2.09
N GLY A 53 4.79 -14.33 3.34
CA GLY A 53 4.45 -15.39 4.31
C GLY A 53 3.20 -16.17 3.90
N TYR A 54 2.22 -15.50 3.29
CA TYR A 54 1.01 -16.14 2.78
C TYR A 54 1.31 -16.99 1.54
N LEU A 55 2.12 -16.49 0.61
CA LEU A 55 2.48 -17.20 -0.62
C LEU A 55 3.30 -18.48 -0.34
N LYS A 56 4.24 -18.43 0.61
CA LYS A 56 5.06 -19.59 0.99
C LYS A 56 4.25 -20.79 1.47
N ASN A 57 3.09 -20.54 2.08
CA ASN A 57 2.21 -21.58 2.63
C ASN A 57 1.23 -22.15 1.59
N ARG A 58 1.25 -21.69 0.33
CA ARG A 58 0.37 -22.20 -0.72
C ARG A 58 0.85 -23.56 -1.28
N PRO A 59 -0.07 -24.38 -1.83
CA PRO A 59 0.26 -25.62 -2.54
C PRO A 59 1.29 -25.39 -3.66
N GLU A 60 2.11 -26.40 -3.94
CA GLU A 60 3.16 -26.32 -4.99
C GLU A 60 2.58 -26.12 -6.40
N ASP A 61 1.38 -26.61 -6.66
CA ASP A 61 0.67 -26.45 -7.93
C ASP A 61 -0.06 -25.10 -8.06
N ASP A 62 -0.03 -24.26 -7.02
CA ASP A 62 -0.66 -22.93 -7.08
C ASP A 62 0.19 -21.98 -7.94
N PRO A 63 -0.38 -21.40 -9.01
CA PRO A 63 0.34 -20.50 -9.92
C PRO A 63 0.86 -19.23 -9.23
N ASN A 64 0.35 -18.88 -8.05
CA ASN A 64 0.76 -17.69 -7.31
C ASN A 64 1.80 -17.97 -6.23
N LYS A 65 2.17 -19.23 -5.95
CA LYS A 65 3.14 -19.57 -4.90
C LYS A 65 4.45 -18.79 -5.06
N HIS A 66 4.88 -18.59 -6.31
CA HIS A 66 6.14 -17.95 -6.69
C HIS A 66 5.98 -16.47 -7.12
N LEU A 67 4.82 -15.85 -6.88
CA LEU A 67 4.48 -14.51 -7.39
C LEU A 67 5.48 -13.40 -6.98
N CYS A 68 6.18 -13.56 -5.87
CA CYS A 68 7.10 -12.58 -5.31
C CYS A 68 8.56 -13.07 -5.27
N ASP A 69 8.90 -14.12 -6.03
CA ASP A 69 10.23 -14.73 -5.97
C ASP A 69 11.30 -13.85 -6.63
N ASP A 70 10.97 -13.23 -7.76
CA ASP A 70 11.88 -12.31 -8.48
C ASP A 70 11.88 -10.87 -7.93
N ILE A 71 11.15 -10.64 -6.83
CA ILE A 71 11.06 -9.35 -6.15
C ILE A 71 11.92 -9.43 -4.89
N ASP A 72 13.19 -9.09 -5.04
CA ASP A 72 14.18 -9.06 -3.97
C ASP A 72 14.09 -7.76 -3.17
N THR A 73 13.85 -7.89 -1.87
CA THR A 73 13.85 -6.78 -0.91
C THR A 73 15.24 -6.50 -0.32
N GLU A 74 16.29 -7.17 -0.80
CA GLU A 74 17.64 -7.12 -0.22
C GLU A 74 18.65 -6.22 -0.96
N ASN A 75 18.24 -5.48 -1.99
CA ASN A 75 19.11 -4.50 -2.65
C ASN A 75 18.50 -3.08 -2.67
N GLN A 76 18.21 -2.55 -1.48
CA GLN A 76 18.24 -1.10 -1.26
C GLN A 76 18.69 -0.75 0.15
#